data_AF-A0A9W6YZF7-F1
#
_entry.id   AF-A0A9W6YZF7-F1
#
_cell.length_a   1.000
_cell.length_b   1.000
_cell.length_c   1.000
_cell.angle_alpha   90.00
_cell.angle_beta   90.00
_cell.angle_gamma   90.00
#
_symmetry.space_group_name_H-M   'P 1'
#
loop_
_entity.id
_entity.type
_entity.pdbx_description
1 polymer ?
#
loop_
_entity_poly.entity_id
_entity_poly.type
_entity_poly.pdbx_seq_one_letter_code
_entity_poly.pdbx_strand_id
1 'polypeptide(L)'
;MSQLEREMRTSHKKKKHSSSRSQSKSRPNSQSHSPEQQEEPSLFDSEGTDFNFNKLEELLRKKVLSESPSQLPQSPTGASASSRASPPVSGRASPIPGITLGSSAFSPLRAGRVTLNREESRANSVIGSIIGSDDEDDTATSRANSHQSNTSGSGVRVYDVGDVIAALAERSRGKKLDAVSRQVLLGELFKLIIKPSTGEVVNENDFVKLIGFLKSALSRVGDGSEGDNNDEGLLELLLSLRCCVAYACLDSDEVGTFVIDQLFPLLLGKVFNNNANGLGTAVSGAAVATGDGLEMGTDVKGASNGENIGNASIVSNFIVSYFALMLVVFDDSNCYGLEENVDHFMELAESLTHGQSNEDDILSNSFHGIAVVLTLIHKAGRRSTVNRLVQDTLPRLLTFLGNEYPKKVHNSVAVLIGLMYEIFDYPELELSEDQDEDELLEQMPYYDQDELKSLIVSLSRESSKKVSKRDKKETKSIFREVLKTIERHAILTPDEAVNRRLQLADNNGKLDSDEDSMILSKLKLNKAKNLTIKSWFEYVRLIHLKFVFDSQLSAQYLNNKEFRDLLLPPDDSRRFESSFNDDDDVGAIGNGKKWETGAGKLSGVKKELKIKHARDAKLRERMEDLELN
;
A
#
# COMPACT_ATOMS: atom_id res chain seq x y z
N MET A 1 -39.94 37.57 -3.56
CA MET A 1 -40.04 36.41 -4.45
C MET A 1 -40.67 35.27 -3.66
N SER A 2 -41.82 34.77 -4.11
CA SER A 2 -42.60 33.75 -3.38
C SER A 2 -42.48 32.39 -4.05
N GLN A 3 -42.94 31.36 -3.34
CA GLN A 3 -42.89 29.95 -3.77
C GLN A 3 -43.54 29.69 -5.15
N LEU A 4 -44.44 30.59 -5.58
CA LEU A 4 -45.13 30.57 -6.87
C LEU A 4 -44.19 30.73 -8.09
N GLU A 5 -43.04 31.41 -7.95
CA GLU A 5 -42.07 31.57 -9.04
C GLU A 5 -41.23 30.31 -9.30
N ARG A 6 -41.21 29.34 -8.37
CA ARG A 6 -40.49 28.06 -8.56
C ARG A 6 -41.28 27.03 -9.37
N GLU A 7 -42.60 27.00 -9.26
CA GLU A 7 -43.44 25.99 -9.94
C GLU A 7 -43.68 26.32 -11.43
N MET A 8 -43.51 27.57 -11.83
CA MET A 8 -43.71 28.04 -13.21
C MET A 8 -42.62 27.60 -14.21
N ARG A 9 -41.48 27.02 -13.76
CA ARG A 9 -40.33 26.69 -14.64
C ARG A 9 -40.18 25.22 -15.03
N THR A 10 -40.94 24.29 -14.46
CA THR A 10 -40.74 22.83 -14.67
C THR A 10 -41.69 22.16 -15.68
N SER A 11 -42.50 22.94 -16.42
CA SER A 11 -43.75 22.44 -17.01
C SER A 11 -43.81 22.38 -18.55
N HIS A 12 -42.67 22.32 -19.28
CA HIS A 12 -42.64 22.28 -20.75
C HIS A 12 -41.68 21.24 -21.37
N LYS A 13 -42.14 19.98 -21.50
CA LYS A 13 -42.02 19.15 -22.73
C LYS A 13 -42.80 17.83 -22.59
N LYS A 14 -43.89 17.68 -23.35
CA LYS A 14 -44.65 16.41 -23.45
C LYS A 14 -45.38 16.32 -24.81
N LYS A 15 -45.05 15.29 -25.60
CA LYS A 15 -45.65 14.73 -26.85
C LYS A 15 -44.49 14.03 -27.57
N LYS A 16 -44.59 12.85 -28.21
CA LYS A 16 -45.68 11.92 -28.58
C LYS A 16 -45.20 10.47 -28.23
N HIS A 17 -45.91 9.36 -28.43
CA HIS A 17 -47.23 9.16 -29.06
C HIS A 17 -48.18 8.27 -28.22
N SER A 18 -48.31 6.98 -28.56
CA SER A 18 -49.31 6.01 -28.06
C SER A 18 -49.01 4.60 -28.60
N SER A 19 -49.21 3.55 -27.81
CA SER A 19 -50.05 2.40 -28.21
C SER A 19 -50.40 1.53 -27.00
N SER A 20 -51.46 0.74 -27.14
CA SER A 20 -52.17 0.04 -26.07
C SER A 20 -51.75 -1.43 -25.94
N ARG A 21 -51.73 -1.95 -24.70
CA ARG A 21 -52.16 -3.34 -24.45
C ARG A 21 -52.66 -3.53 -23.02
N SER A 22 -53.88 -4.02 -22.90
CA SER A 22 -54.51 -4.48 -21.66
C SER A 22 -54.25 -5.98 -21.45
N GLN A 23 -53.99 -6.39 -20.21
CA GLN A 23 -54.23 -7.74 -19.63
C GLN A 23 -53.66 -7.73 -18.18
N SER A 24 -54.50 -7.69 -17.15
CA SER A 24 -55.21 -8.82 -16.50
C SER A 24 -54.37 -9.53 -15.43
N LYS A 25 -54.75 -9.32 -14.16
CA LYS A 25 -54.17 -9.99 -12.98
C LYS A 25 -54.41 -11.51 -13.05
N SER A 26 -53.38 -12.31 -12.82
CA SER A 26 -53.53 -13.64 -12.22
C SER A 26 -52.27 -14.02 -11.43
N ARG A 27 -52.48 -14.59 -10.23
CA ARG A 27 -51.48 -15.36 -9.45
C ARG A 27 -51.66 -16.85 -9.82
N PRO A 28 -50.59 -17.65 -9.88
CA PRO A 28 -50.19 -18.45 -8.71
C PRO A 28 -48.67 -18.33 -8.45
N ASN A 29 -48.11 -18.42 -7.24
CA ASN A 29 -48.35 -19.29 -6.08
C ASN A 29 -47.94 -20.76 -6.28
N SER A 30 -46.63 -21.00 -6.32
CA SER A 30 -45.98 -22.24 -5.88
C SER A 30 -44.48 -21.97 -5.66
N GLN A 31 -44.04 -21.93 -4.41
CA GLN A 31 -42.62 -21.96 -4.04
C GLN A 31 -42.30 -23.35 -3.51
N SER A 32 -41.48 -24.09 -4.25
CA SER A 32 -40.79 -25.28 -3.75
C SER A 32 -39.53 -24.83 -3.01
N HIS A 33 -39.49 -25.01 -1.69
CA HIS A 33 -38.24 -24.86 -0.93
C HIS A 33 -37.24 -25.93 -1.37
N SER A 34 -36.15 -25.50 -2.01
CA SER A 34 -34.90 -26.26 -2.02
C SER A 34 -34.06 -25.80 -0.82
N PRO A 35 -33.22 -26.66 -0.22
CA PRO A 35 -32.35 -26.26 0.88
C PRO A 35 -31.35 -25.22 0.36
N GLU A 36 -31.37 -24.05 0.98
CA GLU A 36 -30.46 -22.95 0.74
C GLU A 36 -29.07 -23.37 1.22
N GLN A 37 -28.18 -23.73 0.29
CA GLN A 37 -26.77 -23.94 0.60
C GLN A 37 -26.22 -22.60 1.10
N GLN A 38 -25.89 -22.54 2.39
CA GLN A 38 -25.19 -21.39 2.96
C GLN A 38 -23.77 -21.42 2.42
N GLU A 39 -23.51 -20.62 1.37
CA GLU A 39 -22.15 -20.33 0.91
C GLU A 39 -21.36 -19.76 2.08
N GLU A 40 -20.25 -20.39 2.45
CA GLU A 40 -19.39 -19.85 3.50
C GLU A 40 -18.79 -18.52 3.05
N PRO A 41 -18.80 -17.47 3.89
CA PRO A 41 -18.36 -16.16 3.50
C PRO A 41 -16.83 -16.12 3.33
N SER A 42 -16.38 -15.86 2.10
CA SER A 42 -14.97 -15.63 1.75
C SER A 42 -14.24 -14.72 2.75
N LEU A 43 -13.00 -15.09 3.05
CA LEU A 43 -12.10 -14.38 3.96
C LEU A 43 -11.48 -13.14 3.29
N PHE A 44 -11.42 -13.15 1.96
CA PHE A 44 -11.15 -12.00 1.10
C PHE A 44 -12.45 -11.25 0.80
N ASP A 45 -12.38 -9.94 0.69
CA ASP A 45 -13.53 -9.14 0.27
C ASP A 45 -13.90 -9.35 -1.20
N SER A 46 -14.99 -8.72 -1.66
CA SER A 46 -15.45 -8.86 -3.05
C SER A 46 -14.52 -8.23 -4.10
N GLU A 47 -13.45 -7.56 -3.67
CA GLU A 47 -12.43 -6.95 -4.52
C GLU A 47 -11.24 -7.93 -4.72
N GLY A 48 -11.09 -8.93 -3.83
CA GLY A 48 -10.07 -9.97 -3.91
C GLY A 48 -8.65 -9.44 -3.71
N THR A 49 -8.49 -8.16 -3.35
CA THR A 49 -7.20 -7.50 -3.11
C THR A 49 -6.92 -7.35 -1.62
N ASP A 50 -7.97 -7.07 -0.84
CA ASP A 50 -7.82 -6.66 0.56
C ASP A 50 -8.23 -7.82 1.47
N PHE A 51 -7.22 -8.41 2.10
CA PHE A 51 -7.38 -9.41 3.14
C PHE A 51 -8.11 -8.77 4.33
N ASN A 52 -9.35 -9.18 4.60
CA ASN A 52 -10.20 -8.48 5.55
C ASN A 52 -9.85 -8.90 6.99
N PHE A 53 -8.86 -8.23 7.60
CA PHE A 53 -8.40 -8.52 8.97
C PHE A 53 -9.51 -8.48 10.02
N ASN A 54 -10.51 -7.59 9.88
CA ASN A 54 -11.67 -7.56 10.77
C ASN A 54 -12.51 -8.85 10.65
N LYS A 55 -12.59 -9.42 9.44
CA LYS A 55 -13.27 -10.69 9.18
C LYS A 55 -12.46 -11.90 9.64
N LEU A 56 -11.14 -11.92 9.39
CA LEU A 56 -10.25 -12.91 9.96
C LEU A 56 -10.39 -12.95 11.48
N GLU A 57 -10.34 -11.80 12.14
CA GLU A 57 -10.46 -11.72 13.59
C GLU A 57 -11.83 -12.19 14.09
N GLU A 58 -12.92 -11.91 13.35
CA GLU A 58 -14.24 -12.47 13.67
C GLU A 58 -14.25 -14.01 13.59
N LEU A 59 -13.58 -14.59 12.59
CA LEU A 59 -13.51 -16.03 12.36
C LEU A 59 -12.58 -16.73 13.36
N LEU A 60 -11.37 -16.21 13.60
CA LEU A 60 -10.45 -16.71 14.62
C LEU A 60 -11.09 -16.64 16.02
N ARG A 61 -11.75 -15.52 16.37
CA ARG A 61 -12.49 -15.42 17.64
C ARG A 61 -13.61 -16.46 17.73
N LYS A 62 -14.37 -16.70 16.66
CA LYS A 62 -15.40 -17.75 16.64
C LYS A 62 -14.81 -19.13 16.86
N LYS A 63 -13.70 -19.45 16.19
CA LYS A 63 -13.00 -20.75 16.32
C LYS A 63 -12.49 -20.97 17.75
N VAL A 64 -11.72 -20.02 18.30
CA VAL A 64 -11.21 -20.07 19.69
C VAL A 64 -12.34 -20.17 20.73
N LEU A 65 -13.46 -19.46 20.54
CA LEU A 65 -14.63 -19.57 21.42
C LEU A 65 -15.39 -20.90 21.27
N SER A 66 -15.35 -21.52 20.08
CA SER A 66 -16.01 -22.82 19.82
C SER A 66 -15.22 -24.02 20.35
N GLU A 67 -13.90 -23.92 20.42
CA GLU A 67 -13.02 -24.98 20.92
C GLU A 67 -12.87 -24.98 22.46
N SER A 68 -13.44 -23.97 23.14
CA SER A 68 -13.47 -23.90 24.61
C SER A 68 -14.36 -25.00 25.22
N PRO A 69 -13.83 -25.97 25.98
CA PRO A 69 -14.59 -27.13 26.44
C PRO A 69 -15.64 -26.76 27.50
N SER A 70 -16.91 -26.75 27.09
CA SER A 70 -18.05 -26.40 27.94
C SER A 70 -18.50 -27.54 28.87
N GLN A 71 -17.63 -27.93 29.83
CA GLN A 71 -18.04 -28.75 30.98
C GLN A 71 -17.45 -28.23 32.30
N LEU A 72 -18.24 -27.42 33.02
CA LEU A 72 -18.14 -27.28 34.48
C LEU A 72 -19.38 -27.92 35.11
N PRO A 73 -19.23 -28.78 36.13
CA PRO A 73 -20.36 -29.43 36.78
C PRO A 73 -21.18 -28.42 37.60
N GLN A 74 -22.51 -28.44 37.43
CA GLN A 74 -23.42 -27.56 38.17
C GLN A 74 -23.51 -27.98 39.64
N SER A 75 -23.02 -27.14 40.55
CA SER A 75 -23.32 -27.23 41.99
C SER A 75 -24.64 -26.52 42.32
N PRO A 76 -25.49 -27.07 43.20
CA PRO A 76 -26.85 -26.57 43.42
C PRO A 76 -26.91 -25.25 44.21
N THR A 77 -27.97 -24.49 43.95
CA THR A 77 -28.24 -23.16 44.49
C THR A 77 -28.52 -23.12 45.99
N GLY A 78 -27.81 -22.25 46.72
CA GLY A 78 -28.17 -21.81 48.07
C GLY A 78 -28.52 -20.32 48.08
N ALA A 79 -29.74 -19.96 48.48
CA ALA A 79 -30.23 -18.58 48.45
C ALA A 79 -29.97 -17.85 49.78
N SER A 80 -29.57 -16.58 49.71
CA SER A 80 -29.90 -15.58 50.73
C SER A 80 -29.76 -14.15 50.19
N ALA A 81 -30.80 -13.35 50.34
CA ALA A 81 -30.77 -11.92 50.04
C ALA A 81 -30.26 -11.11 51.25
N SER A 82 -29.53 -10.02 51.02
CA SER A 82 -29.49 -8.91 51.98
C SER A 82 -29.17 -7.58 51.32
N SER A 83 -30.04 -6.61 51.58
CA SER A 83 -29.96 -5.22 51.12
C SER A 83 -29.31 -4.32 52.15
N ARG A 84 -28.41 -3.41 51.73
CA ARG A 84 -28.16 -2.09 52.38
C ARG A 84 -27.36 -1.21 51.41
N ALA A 85 -27.93 -0.11 50.89
CA ALA A 85 -28.23 1.17 51.52
C ALA A 85 -27.01 2.13 51.58
N SER A 86 -27.05 3.14 50.72
CA SER A 86 -26.08 4.24 50.65
C SER A 86 -26.29 5.28 51.77
N PRO A 87 -25.25 5.99 52.22
CA PRO A 87 -25.37 7.28 52.89
C PRO A 87 -25.06 8.47 51.93
N PRO A 88 -25.46 9.71 52.28
CA PRO A 88 -25.57 10.82 51.32
C PRO A 88 -24.46 11.89 51.38
N VAL A 89 -24.59 12.84 50.44
CA VAL A 89 -23.73 14.00 50.17
C VAL A 89 -23.76 15.08 51.26
N SER A 90 -22.57 15.60 51.61
CA SER A 90 -22.30 17.01 51.98
C SER A 90 -20.80 17.29 51.73
N GLY A 91 -20.28 18.51 51.57
CA GLY A 91 -20.86 19.85 51.51
C GLY A 91 -19.72 20.88 51.33
N ARG A 92 -19.98 21.96 50.57
CA ARG A 92 -19.06 23.08 50.22
C ARG A 92 -18.04 23.51 51.32
N ALA A 93 -16.83 23.88 50.90
CA ALA A 93 -16.31 25.25 51.04
C ALA A 93 -15.00 25.49 50.23
N SER A 94 -14.89 26.66 49.59
CA SER A 94 -13.61 27.25 49.12
C SER A 94 -13.18 28.35 50.11
N PRO A 95 -11.88 28.70 50.17
CA PRO A 95 -11.50 29.95 49.49
C PRO A 95 -10.11 29.94 48.80
N ILE A 96 -9.85 31.04 48.09
CA ILE A 96 -8.67 31.41 47.27
C ILE A 96 -8.11 32.73 47.87
N PRO A 97 -6.88 33.24 47.61
CA PRO A 97 -5.62 32.65 47.14
C PRO A 97 -4.45 32.82 48.16
N GLY A 98 -3.31 32.19 47.91
CA GLY A 98 -2.02 32.52 48.55
C GLY A 98 -0.87 32.48 47.54
N ILE A 99 -0.23 33.64 47.28
CA ILE A 99 0.92 33.74 46.37
C ILE A 99 2.20 33.42 47.15
N THR A 100 2.94 32.39 46.72
CA THR A 100 4.35 32.19 47.13
C THR A 100 5.21 31.75 45.95
N LEU A 101 6.26 32.52 45.68
CA LEU A 101 7.37 32.15 44.79
C LEU A 101 8.33 31.23 45.55
N GLY A 102 8.80 30.14 44.96
CA GLY A 102 9.77 29.27 45.63
C GLY A 102 10.26 28.07 44.82
N SER A 103 11.49 28.18 44.31
CA SER A 103 12.46 27.10 44.04
C SER A 103 12.04 25.90 43.18
N SER A 104 12.58 25.85 41.95
CA SER A 104 12.64 24.64 41.13
C SER A 104 13.53 23.56 41.77
N ALA A 105 12.94 22.41 42.11
CA ALA A 105 13.68 21.18 42.41
C ALA A 105 13.35 20.14 41.34
N PHE A 106 14.37 19.63 40.63
CA PHE A 106 14.20 18.55 39.67
C PHE A 106 13.68 17.29 40.40
N SER A 107 12.45 16.90 40.09
CA SER A 107 11.93 15.58 40.44
C SER A 107 12.23 14.62 39.28
N PRO A 108 12.73 13.40 39.52
CA PRO A 108 12.96 12.44 38.46
C PRO A 108 11.64 12.08 37.78
N LEU A 109 11.65 12.00 36.44
CA LEU A 109 10.50 11.62 35.64
C LEU A 109 10.03 10.21 36.05
N ARG A 110 8.97 10.16 36.85
CA ARG A 110 8.29 8.92 37.22
C ARG A 110 7.70 8.32 35.95
N ALA A 111 8.22 7.18 35.51
CA ALA A 111 7.77 6.48 34.30
C ALA A 111 6.24 6.43 34.28
N GLY A 112 5.65 7.06 33.26
CA GLY A 112 4.21 7.18 33.13
C GLY A 112 3.61 5.80 32.99
N ARG A 113 2.67 5.44 33.87
CA ARG A 113 1.97 4.16 33.80
C ARG A 113 1.14 4.17 32.51
N VAL A 114 1.60 3.47 31.48
CA VAL A 114 0.92 3.40 30.18
C VAL A 114 -0.47 2.78 30.40
N THR A 115 -1.51 3.60 30.29
CA THR A 115 -2.89 3.15 30.37
C THR A 115 -3.28 2.58 29.03
N LEU A 116 -3.16 1.26 28.88
CA LEU A 116 -3.68 0.55 27.71
C LEU A 116 -5.16 0.89 27.50
N ASN A 117 -5.55 1.07 26.24
CA ASN A 117 -6.95 1.17 25.88
C ASN A 117 -7.63 -0.22 26.03
N ARG A 118 -8.97 -0.25 25.98
CA ARG A 118 -9.75 -1.49 26.22
C ARG A 118 -9.46 -2.60 25.20
N GLU A 119 -9.04 -2.24 23.99
CA GLU A 119 -8.74 -3.16 22.90
C GLU A 119 -7.31 -3.70 23.04
N GLU A 120 -6.33 -2.85 23.31
CA GLU A 120 -4.95 -3.23 23.66
C GLU A 120 -4.90 -4.13 24.91
N SER A 121 -5.71 -3.84 25.93
CA SER A 121 -5.82 -4.68 27.13
C SER A 121 -6.46 -6.04 26.84
N ARG A 122 -7.24 -6.17 25.77
CA ARG A 122 -7.81 -7.45 25.32
C ARG A 122 -6.80 -8.23 24.48
N ALA A 123 -6.13 -7.57 23.54
CA ALA A 123 -5.04 -8.14 22.75
C ALA A 123 -3.94 -8.73 23.67
N ASN A 124 -3.45 -7.94 24.64
CA ASN A 124 -2.48 -8.41 25.64
C ASN A 124 -3.01 -9.58 26.50
N SER A 125 -4.31 -9.63 26.77
CA SER A 125 -4.91 -10.77 27.48
C SER A 125 -4.98 -12.03 26.62
N VAL A 126 -5.20 -11.91 25.31
CA VAL A 126 -5.19 -13.03 24.36
C VAL A 126 -3.76 -13.54 24.18
N ILE A 127 -2.82 -12.65 23.86
CA ILE A 127 -1.38 -12.96 23.77
C ILE A 127 -0.91 -13.64 25.06
N GLY A 128 -1.24 -13.08 26.22
CA GLY A 128 -0.89 -13.65 27.52
C GLY A 128 -1.51 -15.02 27.82
N SER A 129 -2.71 -15.30 27.31
CA SER A 129 -3.32 -16.64 27.44
C SER A 129 -2.63 -17.70 26.56
N ILE A 130 -2.08 -17.31 25.42
CA ILE A 130 -1.35 -18.21 24.51
C ILE A 130 0.10 -18.42 25.01
N ILE A 131 0.77 -17.37 25.49
CA ILE A 131 2.17 -17.42 25.93
C ILE A 131 2.32 -17.95 27.37
N GLY A 132 1.43 -17.57 28.28
CA GLY A 132 1.62 -17.71 29.74
C GLY A 132 0.74 -18.76 30.44
N SER A 133 0.01 -19.61 29.72
CA SER A 133 -0.98 -20.52 30.31
C SER A 133 -0.43 -21.68 31.16
N ASP A 134 0.87 -21.98 31.08
CA ASP A 134 1.48 -23.16 31.72
C ASP A 134 2.44 -22.85 32.91
N ASP A 135 2.63 -21.58 33.31
CA ASP A 135 3.71 -21.18 34.26
C ASP A 135 3.25 -20.93 35.73
N GLU A 136 1.96 -20.96 36.08
CA GLU A 136 1.50 -20.61 37.45
C GLU A 136 1.43 -21.78 38.47
N ASP A 137 1.47 -23.06 38.08
CA ASP A 137 1.07 -24.17 38.98
C ASP A 137 2.18 -24.98 39.70
N ASP A 138 3.44 -25.02 39.21
CA ASP A 138 4.36 -26.14 39.61
C ASP A 138 5.76 -25.81 40.19
N THR A 139 6.17 -24.53 40.37
CA THR A 139 7.49 -24.22 40.99
C THR A 139 7.49 -23.17 42.09
N ALA A 140 6.62 -23.35 43.09
CA ALA A 140 6.76 -22.70 44.40
C ALA A 140 7.94 -23.26 45.23
N THR A 141 9.17 -23.27 44.70
CA THR A 141 10.39 -23.48 45.50
C THR A 141 11.67 -22.94 44.86
N SER A 142 12.25 -21.91 45.49
CA SER A 142 13.68 -21.56 45.47
C SER A 142 14.39 -21.33 44.12
N ARG A 143 14.35 -20.09 43.61
CA ARG A 143 15.48 -19.50 42.88
C ARG A 143 15.60 -17.99 43.13
N ALA A 144 16.48 -17.62 44.06
CA ALA A 144 16.82 -16.23 44.35
C ALA A 144 18.16 -15.86 43.69
N ASN A 145 18.11 -15.15 42.56
CA ASN A 145 19.06 -14.11 42.10
C ASN A 145 18.97 -13.86 40.58
N SER A 146 18.15 -12.88 40.19
CA SER A 146 18.35 -12.07 38.97
C SER A 146 17.52 -10.79 39.10
N HIS A 147 17.97 -9.68 38.51
CA HIS A 147 17.30 -8.38 38.61
C HIS A 147 15.95 -8.35 37.87
N GLN A 148 14.88 -8.74 38.56
CA GLN A 148 13.53 -8.27 38.26
C GLN A 148 13.07 -7.32 39.38
N SER A 149 12.59 -6.14 39.00
CA SER A 149 12.00 -5.19 39.92
C SER A 149 10.64 -5.71 40.41
N ASN A 150 10.63 -6.37 41.56
CA ASN A 150 9.42 -6.86 42.21
C ASN A 150 8.41 -5.74 42.51
N THR A 151 7.48 -5.49 41.58
CA THR A 151 6.20 -4.86 41.87
C THR A 151 5.15 -5.95 42.00
N SER A 152 5.09 -6.59 43.17
CA SER A 152 4.15 -7.67 43.50
C SER A 152 2.73 -7.15 43.74
N GLY A 153 2.14 -6.62 42.68
CA GLY A 153 0.69 -6.49 42.49
C GLY A 153 0.35 -7.06 41.11
N SER A 154 -0.83 -7.67 40.98
CA SER A 154 -1.35 -8.24 39.72
C SER A 154 -1.44 -7.17 38.61
N GLY A 155 -0.32 -6.95 37.93
CA GLY A 155 -0.20 -6.07 36.80
C GLY A 155 -0.31 -6.90 35.53
N VAL A 156 -1.22 -6.52 34.64
CA VAL A 156 -1.32 -7.11 33.31
C VAL A 156 0.03 -6.91 32.61
N ARG A 157 0.74 -8.01 32.28
CA ARG A 157 1.93 -7.94 31.44
C ARG A 157 1.53 -7.35 30.09
N VAL A 158 2.27 -6.32 29.68
CA VAL A 158 2.20 -5.80 28.32
C VAL A 158 3.24 -6.57 27.52
N TYR A 159 2.82 -7.19 26.43
CA TYR A 159 3.71 -7.86 25.49
C TYR A 159 4.09 -6.86 24.40
N ASP A 160 5.37 -6.80 24.08
CA ASP A 160 5.91 -6.03 22.97
C ASP A 160 6.08 -6.90 21.71
N VAL A 161 6.58 -6.29 20.63
CA VAL A 161 6.82 -6.96 19.35
C VAL A 161 7.85 -8.08 19.48
N GLY A 162 8.90 -7.88 20.28
CA GLY A 162 9.98 -8.86 20.50
C GLY A 162 9.50 -10.08 21.29
N ASP A 163 8.69 -9.87 22.32
CA ASP A 163 8.02 -10.92 23.12
C ASP A 163 7.20 -11.87 22.22
N VAL A 164 6.42 -11.32 21.28
CA VAL A 164 5.57 -12.13 20.38
C VAL A 164 6.40 -12.85 19.30
N ILE A 165 7.43 -12.19 18.75
CA ILE A 165 8.36 -12.83 17.80
C ILE A 165 9.14 -13.96 18.48
N ALA A 166 9.60 -13.77 19.72
CA ALA A 166 10.23 -14.80 20.52
C ALA A 166 9.29 -15.99 20.75
N ALA A 167 8.03 -15.75 21.14
CA ALA A 167 7.04 -16.82 21.32
C ALA A 167 6.70 -17.59 20.04
N LEU A 168 6.76 -16.95 18.86
CA LEU A 168 6.59 -17.61 17.57
C LEU A 168 7.82 -18.43 17.14
N ALA A 169 9.03 -17.95 17.45
CA ALA A 169 10.29 -18.59 17.07
C ALA A 169 10.71 -19.71 18.02
N GLU A 170 10.46 -19.54 19.32
CA GLU A 170 10.81 -20.52 20.35
C GLU A 170 9.80 -21.67 20.39
N ARG A 171 10.30 -22.92 20.29
CA ARG A 171 9.54 -24.08 20.77
C ARG A 171 9.54 -24.07 22.29
N SER A 172 8.63 -23.32 22.91
CA SER A 172 8.57 -23.18 24.37
C SER A 172 8.51 -24.56 25.05
N ARG A 173 9.61 -24.89 25.75
CA ARG A 173 9.81 -26.06 26.62
C ARG A 173 9.22 -27.41 26.12
N GLY A 174 9.26 -27.65 24.81
CA GLY A 174 8.84 -28.91 24.18
C GLY A 174 7.39 -29.00 23.71
N LYS A 175 6.54 -28.01 23.98
CA LYS A 175 5.16 -27.93 23.49
C LYS A 175 5.15 -27.06 22.22
N LYS A 176 4.76 -27.63 21.07
CA LYS A 176 4.56 -26.82 19.85
C LYS A 176 3.24 -26.07 19.99
N LEU A 177 3.25 -24.75 19.79
CA LEU A 177 2.02 -23.99 19.55
C LEU A 177 1.24 -24.63 18.39
N ASP A 178 -0.08 -24.73 18.50
CA ASP A 178 -0.96 -25.18 17.43
C ASP A 178 -1.08 -24.12 16.31
N ALA A 179 -1.69 -24.49 15.17
CA ALA A 179 -1.77 -23.59 14.02
C ALA A 179 -2.63 -22.33 14.28
N VAL A 180 -3.74 -22.49 15.00
CA VAL A 180 -4.67 -21.39 15.31
C VAL A 180 -4.02 -20.38 16.26
N SER A 181 -3.34 -20.86 17.31
CA SER A 181 -2.55 -19.99 18.21
C SER A 181 -1.47 -19.21 17.46
N ARG A 182 -0.75 -19.83 16.50
CA ARG A 182 0.25 -19.13 15.68
C ARG A 182 -0.40 -18.09 14.75
N GLN A 183 -1.52 -18.41 14.11
CA GLN A 183 -2.28 -17.44 13.29
C GLN A 183 -2.79 -16.25 14.11
N VAL A 184 -3.29 -16.49 15.33
CA VAL A 184 -3.74 -15.42 16.26
C VAL A 184 -2.56 -14.55 16.68
N LEU A 185 -1.42 -15.14 17.08
CA LEU A 185 -0.22 -14.38 17.43
C LEU A 185 0.33 -13.58 16.25
N LEU A 186 0.36 -14.11 15.03
CA LEU A 186 0.75 -13.38 13.83
C LEU A 186 -0.21 -12.23 13.49
N GLY A 187 -1.52 -12.43 13.67
CA GLY A 187 -2.52 -11.39 13.47
C GLY A 187 -2.38 -10.21 14.45
N GLU A 188 -2.13 -10.50 15.73
CA GLU A 188 -1.85 -9.46 16.73
C GLU A 188 -0.45 -8.84 16.55
N LEU A 189 0.57 -9.63 16.17
CA LEU A 189 1.89 -9.13 15.83
C LEU A 189 1.83 -8.13 14.67
N PHE A 190 1.13 -8.46 13.58
CA PHE A 190 0.95 -7.55 12.46
C PHE A 190 0.34 -6.21 12.93
N LYS A 191 -0.72 -6.25 13.75
CA LYS A 191 -1.34 -5.05 14.35
C LYS A 191 -0.38 -4.24 15.22
N LEU A 192 0.49 -4.89 15.98
CA LEU A 192 1.51 -4.20 16.80
C LEU A 192 2.54 -3.50 15.89
N ILE A 193 3.01 -4.19 14.85
CA ILE A 193 3.97 -3.66 13.85
C ILE A 193 3.39 -2.46 13.08
N ILE A 194 2.20 -2.60 12.47
CA ILE A 194 1.66 -1.52 11.62
C ILE A 194 1.18 -0.30 12.41
N LYS A 195 1.10 -0.37 13.74
CA LYS A 195 0.77 0.77 14.59
C LYS A 195 1.97 1.71 14.69
N PRO A 196 1.80 3.05 14.61
CA PRO A 196 2.91 3.97 14.82
C PRO A 196 3.46 3.85 16.24
N SER A 197 4.65 3.24 16.38
CA SER A 197 5.37 3.17 17.64
C SER A 197 6.07 4.52 17.89
N THR A 198 6.14 4.96 19.15
CA THR A 198 6.81 6.23 19.50
C THR A 198 8.27 6.03 19.85
N GLY A 199 8.95 5.07 19.21
CA GLY A 199 10.35 4.73 19.45
C GLY A 199 10.64 3.28 19.85
N GLU A 200 9.84 2.30 19.40
CA GLU A 200 10.34 0.91 19.35
C GLU A 200 11.25 0.80 18.13
N VAL A 201 12.52 0.46 18.36
CA VAL A 201 13.55 0.32 17.32
C VAL A 201 13.42 -1.07 16.71
N VAL A 202 13.39 -1.14 15.38
CA VAL A 202 13.45 -2.39 14.61
C VAL A 202 14.74 -3.15 14.96
N ASN A 203 14.70 -4.47 14.97
CA ASN A 203 15.82 -5.30 15.42
C ASN A 203 16.15 -6.38 14.40
N GLU A 204 17.38 -6.39 13.89
CA GLU A 204 17.88 -7.39 12.94
C GLU A 204 17.60 -8.84 13.36
N ASN A 205 17.86 -9.18 14.63
CA ASN A 205 17.72 -10.54 15.15
C ASN A 205 16.24 -10.98 15.22
N ASP A 206 15.32 -10.06 15.49
CA ASP A 206 13.88 -10.34 15.44
C ASP A 206 13.38 -10.46 13.99
N PHE A 207 13.94 -9.69 13.06
CA PHE A 207 13.66 -9.86 11.63
C PHE A 207 14.19 -11.20 11.10
N VAL A 208 15.38 -11.64 11.51
CA VAL A 208 15.94 -12.96 11.17
C VAL A 208 15.05 -14.09 11.70
N LYS A 209 14.51 -13.98 12.92
CA LYS A 209 13.51 -14.93 13.46
C LYS A 209 12.25 -14.95 12.60
N LEU A 210 11.74 -13.79 12.18
CA LEU A 210 10.57 -13.69 11.30
C LEU A 210 10.80 -14.35 9.93
N ILE A 211 11.96 -14.12 9.30
CA ILE A 211 12.36 -14.80 8.06
C ILE A 211 12.46 -16.32 8.27
N GLY A 212 13.03 -16.76 9.40
CA GLY A 212 13.09 -18.18 9.77
C GLY A 212 11.70 -18.81 9.96
N PHE A 213 10.76 -18.07 10.55
CA PHE A 213 9.36 -18.47 10.67
C PHE A 213 8.68 -18.54 9.30
N LEU A 214 8.87 -17.54 8.44
CA LEU A 214 8.34 -17.50 7.07
C LEU A 214 8.83 -18.70 6.25
N LYS A 215 10.14 -19.00 6.27
CA LYS A 215 10.73 -20.21 5.65
C LYS A 215 10.09 -21.51 6.18
N SER A 216 9.77 -21.54 7.47
CA SER A 216 9.11 -22.68 8.11
C SER A 216 7.63 -22.81 7.73
N ALA A 217 6.90 -21.69 7.56
CA ALA A 217 5.52 -21.70 7.08
C ALA A 217 5.46 -22.09 5.59
N LEU A 218 6.41 -21.61 4.79
CA LEU A 218 6.50 -21.90 3.37
C LEU A 218 6.75 -23.39 3.06
N SER A 219 7.58 -24.06 3.88
CA SER A 219 7.78 -25.51 3.78
C SER A 219 6.53 -26.31 4.17
N ARG A 220 5.79 -25.89 5.21
CA ARG A 220 4.51 -26.52 5.59
C ARG A 220 3.46 -26.53 4.46
N VAL A 221 3.47 -25.51 3.59
CA VAL A 221 2.56 -25.42 2.44
C VAL A 221 3.12 -26.15 1.20
N GLY A 222 4.45 -26.28 1.10
CA GLY A 222 5.11 -26.85 -0.09
C GLY A 222 5.14 -28.38 -0.17
N ASP A 223 5.00 -29.09 0.94
CA ASP A 223 5.20 -30.55 1.02
C ASP A 223 4.08 -31.41 0.36
N GLY A 224 3.07 -30.79 -0.29
CA GLY A 224 2.12 -31.49 -1.16
C GLY A 224 1.26 -32.57 -0.48
N SER A 225 1.18 -32.57 0.84
CA SER A 225 0.35 -33.50 1.60
C SER A 225 -1.14 -33.20 1.35
N GLU A 226 -1.80 -33.99 0.50
CA GLU A 226 -3.22 -33.93 0.12
C GLU A 226 -4.19 -34.11 1.32
N GLY A 227 -4.19 -33.18 2.28
CA GLY A 227 -5.08 -33.17 3.45
C GLY A 227 -5.81 -31.85 3.62
N ASP A 228 -7.00 -31.92 4.23
CA ASP A 228 -7.93 -30.80 4.48
C ASP A 228 -7.36 -29.60 5.28
N ASN A 229 -6.10 -29.65 5.72
CA ASN A 229 -5.46 -28.63 6.56
C ASN A 229 -4.68 -27.55 5.78
N ASN A 230 -4.68 -27.59 4.44
CA ASN A 230 -3.87 -26.69 3.61
C ASN A 230 -4.23 -25.19 3.81
N ASP A 231 -5.50 -24.87 4.03
CA ASP A 231 -5.97 -23.50 4.26
C ASP A 231 -5.38 -22.88 5.54
N GLU A 232 -5.16 -23.69 6.58
CA GLU A 232 -4.54 -23.22 7.83
C GLU A 232 -3.06 -22.86 7.62
N GLY A 233 -2.33 -23.69 6.85
CA GLY A 233 -0.95 -23.42 6.47
C GLY A 233 -0.81 -22.19 5.57
N LEU A 234 -1.72 -22.04 4.60
CA LEU A 234 -1.79 -20.88 3.72
C LEU A 234 -1.99 -19.57 4.49
N LEU A 235 -2.99 -19.53 5.39
CA LEU A 235 -3.26 -18.36 6.21
C LEU A 235 -2.05 -18.00 7.10
N GLU A 236 -1.41 -18.99 7.71
CA GLU A 236 -0.21 -18.80 8.51
C GLU A 236 0.95 -18.22 7.67
N LEU A 237 1.17 -18.73 6.46
CA LEU A 237 2.16 -18.23 5.51
C LEU A 237 1.89 -16.77 5.11
N LEU A 238 0.65 -16.43 4.75
CA LEU A 238 0.27 -15.07 4.35
C LEU A 238 0.43 -14.06 5.49
N LEU A 239 0.03 -14.41 6.72
CA LEU A 239 0.23 -13.56 7.90
C LEU A 239 1.72 -13.39 8.23
N SER A 240 2.52 -14.46 8.10
CA SER A 240 3.98 -14.40 8.29
C SER A 240 4.64 -13.45 7.29
N LEU A 241 4.24 -13.54 6.02
CA LEU A 241 4.71 -12.67 4.96
C LEU A 241 4.37 -11.20 5.24
N ARG A 242 3.11 -10.91 5.61
CA ARG A 242 2.67 -9.56 5.98
C ARG A 242 3.45 -9.00 7.17
N CYS A 243 3.73 -9.83 8.19
CA CYS A 243 4.59 -9.44 9.32
C CYS A 243 6.01 -9.10 8.87
N CYS A 244 6.65 -9.94 8.05
CA CYS A 244 7.99 -9.67 7.54
C CYS A 244 8.05 -8.37 6.73
N VAL A 245 7.11 -8.17 5.80
CA VAL A 245 7.05 -6.97 4.96
C VAL A 245 6.82 -5.73 5.80
N ALA A 246 5.82 -5.73 6.69
CA ALA A 246 5.53 -4.57 7.53
C ALA A 246 6.67 -4.25 8.50
N TYR A 247 7.35 -5.25 9.06
CA TYR A 247 8.51 -5.05 9.95
C TYR A 247 9.67 -4.38 9.20
N ALA A 248 9.98 -4.87 7.99
CA ALA A 248 11.02 -4.29 7.15
C ALA A 248 10.69 -2.88 6.63
N CYS A 249 9.41 -2.58 6.44
CA CYS A 249 8.97 -1.24 6.04
C CYS A 249 8.90 -0.23 7.20
N LEU A 250 9.10 -0.62 8.46
CA LEU A 250 9.17 0.34 9.58
C LEU A 250 10.51 1.07 9.66
N ASP A 251 11.60 0.37 9.35
CA ASP A 251 12.97 0.88 9.36
C ASP A 251 13.79 0.05 8.35
N SER A 252 13.81 0.50 7.10
CA SER A 252 14.50 -0.21 6.01
C SER A 252 16.01 -0.12 6.10
N ASP A 253 16.56 0.84 6.85
CA ASP A 253 18.00 1.06 6.97
C ASP A 253 18.62 0.00 7.89
N GLU A 254 17.96 -0.33 9.01
CA GLU A 254 18.41 -1.36 9.95
C GLU A 254 18.35 -2.78 9.33
N VAL A 255 17.30 -3.11 8.56
CA VAL A 255 17.11 -4.50 8.05
C VAL A 255 17.29 -4.69 6.55
N GLY A 256 17.65 -3.64 5.81
CA GLY A 256 17.75 -3.65 4.34
C GLY A 256 18.66 -4.75 3.79
N THR A 257 19.80 -5.01 4.44
CA THR A 257 20.72 -6.12 4.09
C THR A 257 20.01 -7.48 4.14
N PHE A 258 19.22 -7.75 5.19
CA PHE A 258 18.46 -9.00 5.30
C PHE A 258 17.30 -9.08 4.32
N VAL A 259 16.70 -7.94 3.95
CA VAL A 259 15.68 -7.89 2.88
C VAL A 259 16.30 -8.31 1.56
N ILE A 260 17.45 -7.74 1.20
CA ILE A 260 18.15 -8.00 -0.06
C ILE A 260 18.72 -9.43 -0.10
N ASP A 261 19.44 -9.85 0.94
CA ASP A 261 20.19 -11.13 0.92
C ASP A 261 19.31 -12.36 1.18
N GLN A 262 18.18 -12.21 1.88
CA GLN A 262 17.35 -13.35 2.30
C GLN A 262 15.89 -13.28 1.90
N LEU A 263 15.25 -12.10 1.95
CA LEU A 263 13.82 -12.00 1.67
C LEU A 263 13.56 -11.92 0.16
N PHE A 264 14.26 -11.07 -0.59
CA PHE A 264 14.12 -10.98 -2.05
C PHE A 264 14.35 -12.32 -2.77
N PRO A 265 15.43 -13.10 -2.52
CA PRO A 265 15.60 -14.42 -3.14
C PRO A 265 14.49 -15.40 -2.78
N LEU A 266 13.95 -15.33 -1.55
CA LEU A 266 12.82 -16.17 -1.13
C LEU A 266 11.53 -15.79 -1.86
N LEU A 267 11.28 -14.49 -2.05
CA LEU A 267 10.11 -14.00 -2.76
C LEU A 267 10.18 -14.34 -4.26
N LEU A 268 11.27 -13.94 -4.93
CA LEU A 268 11.50 -14.19 -6.35
C LEU A 268 11.56 -15.68 -6.66
N GLY A 269 12.24 -16.48 -5.83
CA GLY A 269 12.30 -17.93 -5.97
C GLY A 269 10.91 -18.59 -5.93
N LYS A 270 9.94 -18.02 -5.19
CA LYS A 270 8.56 -18.53 -5.20
C LYS A 270 7.71 -17.99 -6.35
N VAL A 271 7.98 -16.78 -6.84
CA VAL A 271 7.32 -16.24 -8.02
C VAL A 271 7.73 -17.00 -9.29
N PHE A 272 9.02 -17.25 -9.49
CA PHE A 272 9.52 -17.82 -10.75
C PHE A 272 9.64 -19.36 -10.75
N ASN A 273 10.06 -20.01 -9.65
CA ASN A 273 10.22 -21.48 -9.66
C ASN A 273 8.87 -22.22 -9.71
N ASN A 274 7.79 -21.61 -9.19
CA ASN A 274 6.45 -22.21 -9.30
C ASN A 274 5.93 -22.19 -10.76
N ASN A 275 6.43 -21.27 -11.60
CA ASN A 275 6.01 -21.12 -13.00
C ASN A 275 6.93 -21.88 -13.99
N ALA A 276 8.14 -22.25 -13.58
CA ALA A 276 9.09 -23.03 -14.40
C ALA A 276 8.54 -24.40 -14.86
N ASN A 277 7.54 -24.96 -14.17
CA ASN A 277 6.84 -26.18 -14.59
C ASN A 277 5.92 -25.99 -15.82
N GLY A 278 5.58 -24.74 -16.17
CA GLY A 278 4.91 -24.38 -17.43
C GLY A 278 5.81 -23.60 -18.39
N LEU A 279 6.77 -22.83 -17.86
CA LEU A 279 7.69 -21.99 -18.62
C LEU A 279 8.97 -22.77 -19.00
N GLY A 280 8.90 -23.49 -20.11
CA GLY A 280 10.01 -24.30 -20.61
C GLY A 280 11.29 -23.50 -20.89
N THR A 281 12.30 -23.68 -20.04
CA THR A 281 13.74 -23.47 -20.31
C THR A 281 14.12 -22.19 -21.06
N ALA A 282 14.02 -21.02 -20.41
CA ALA A 282 14.58 -19.77 -20.91
C ALA A 282 15.22 -18.84 -19.84
N VAL A 283 14.60 -18.67 -18.67
CA VAL A 283 14.87 -17.52 -17.76
C VAL A 283 15.87 -17.84 -16.61
N SER A 284 16.64 -18.93 -16.67
CA SER A 284 17.62 -19.28 -15.62
C SER A 284 18.97 -18.55 -15.72
N GLY A 285 18.99 -17.31 -16.25
CA GLY A 285 20.22 -16.56 -16.52
C GLY A 285 20.76 -15.70 -15.37
N ALA A 286 19.89 -15.12 -14.53
CA ALA A 286 20.27 -14.03 -13.62
C ALA A 286 20.38 -14.42 -12.12
N ALA A 287 19.86 -15.58 -11.72
CA ALA A 287 19.82 -15.97 -10.30
C ALA A 287 21.05 -16.80 -9.88
N VAL A 288 22.09 -16.10 -9.39
CA VAL A 288 23.14 -16.59 -8.46
C VAL A 288 23.76 -17.96 -8.78
N ALA A 289 24.86 -17.94 -9.53
CA ALA A 289 25.72 -19.11 -9.72
C ALA A 289 26.55 -19.45 -8.46
N THR A 290 25.97 -20.19 -7.51
CA THR A 290 26.72 -20.88 -6.45
C THR A 290 26.20 -22.30 -6.17
N GLY A 291 26.82 -23.29 -6.81
CA GLY A 291 27.13 -24.60 -6.20
C GLY A 291 26.11 -25.74 -6.28
N ASP A 292 26.56 -26.83 -6.90
CA ASP A 292 26.14 -28.24 -6.74
C ASP A 292 24.67 -28.64 -6.99
N GLY A 293 24.44 -28.91 -8.28
CA GLY A 293 23.36 -29.68 -8.87
C GLY A 293 22.92 -30.99 -8.20
N LEU A 294 21.64 -31.29 -8.44
CA LEU A 294 21.18 -32.65 -8.71
C LEU A 294 19.97 -32.60 -9.66
N GLU A 295 20.15 -32.97 -10.93
CA GLU A 295 19.03 -33.17 -11.85
C GLU A 295 18.37 -34.52 -11.57
N MET A 296 17.08 -34.51 -11.23
CA MET A 296 16.20 -35.67 -11.37
C MET A 296 14.94 -35.27 -12.12
N GLY A 297 14.80 -35.77 -13.34
CA GLY A 297 13.57 -35.61 -14.12
C GLY A 297 12.43 -36.45 -13.55
N THR A 298 11.25 -35.85 -13.43
CA THR A 298 10.01 -36.53 -13.07
C THR A 298 8.94 -36.30 -14.13
N ASP A 299 8.31 -37.38 -14.60
CA ASP A 299 7.20 -37.33 -15.54
C ASP A 299 5.99 -36.61 -14.91
N VAL A 300 5.64 -35.44 -15.45
CA VAL A 300 4.44 -34.70 -15.02
C VAL A 300 3.19 -35.32 -15.66
N LYS A 301 2.50 -36.18 -14.92
CA LYS A 301 1.10 -36.53 -15.22
C LYS A 301 0.17 -35.43 -14.73
N GLY A 302 -0.79 -35.06 -15.58
CA GLY A 302 -1.62 -33.86 -15.40
C GLY A 302 -2.31 -33.75 -14.04
N ALA A 303 -2.02 -32.67 -13.33
CA ALA A 303 -2.67 -32.29 -12.08
C ALA A 303 -4.08 -31.73 -12.34
N SER A 304 -4.97 -31.92 -11.37
CA SER A 304 -6.35 -31.43 -11.41
C SER A 304 -6.47 -29.96 -11.00
N ASN A 305 -7.40 -29.22 -11.62
CA ASN A 305 -7.61 -27.76 -11.48
C ASN A 305 -7.78 -27.19 -10.05
N GLY A 306 -7.85 -28.01 -8.99
CA GLY A 306 -8.01 -27.56 -7.61
C GLY A 306 -6.74 -26.97 -6.98
N GLU A 307 -5.57 -27.54 -7.26
CA GLU A 307 -4.31 -27.14 -6.58
C GLU A 307 -3.80 -25.76 -7.04
N ASN A 308 -4.15 -25.33 -8.26
CA ASN A 308 -3.67 -24.07 -8.83
C ASN A 308 -4.19 -22.81 -8.09
N ILE A 309 -5.37 -22.88 -7.45
CA ILE A 309 -6.01 -21.71 -6.81
C ILE A 309 -5.18 -21.21 -5.61
N GLY A 310 -4.79 -22.13 -4.72
CA GLY A 310 -3.99 -21.79 -3.54
C GLY A 310 -2.62 -21.23 -3.92
N ASN A 311 -1.99 -21.86 -4.93
CA ASN A 311 -0.69 -21.42 -5.44
C ASN A 311 -0.74 -19.99 -6.01
N ALA A 312 -1.74 -19.67 -6.84
CA ALA A 312 -1.84 -18.37 -7.47
C ALA A 312 -2.03 -17.21 -6.47
N SER A 313 -2.82 -17.43 -5.40
CA SER A 313 -2.98 -16.43 -4.32
C SER A 313 -1.68 -16.20 -3.54
N ILE A 314 -0.88 -17.25 -3.29
CA ILE A 314 0.46 -17.13 -2.69
C ILE A 314 1.37 -16.30 -3.59
N VAL A 315 1.51 -16.69 -4.86
CA VAL A 315 2.37 -16.00 -5.84
C VAL A 315 1.99 -14.53 -5.93
N SER A 316 0.69 -14.23 -6.10
CA SER A 316 0.17 -12.87 -6.11
C SER A 316 0.59 -12.05 -4.87
N ASN A 317 0.44 -12.59 -3.66
CA ASN A 317 0.86 -11.91 -2.42
C ASN A 317 2.39 -11.73 -2.33
N PHE A 318 3.17 -12.68 -2.85
CA PHE A 318 4.63 -12.59 -2.92
C PHE A 318 5.10 -11.47 -3.86
N ILE A 319 4.43 -11.30 -5.01
CA ILE A 319 4.69 -10.22 -5.97
C ILE A 319 4.48 -8.85 -5.34
N VAL A 320 3.27 -8.57 -4.82
CA VAL A 320 3.00 -7.25 -4.20
C VAL A 320 3.87 -6.99 -2.97
N SER A 321 4.26 -8.04 -2.23
CA SER A 321 5.24 -7.95 -1.13
C SER A 321 6.64 -7.53 -1.62
N TYR A 322 7.13 -8.16 -2.69
CA TYR A 322 8.42 -7.85 -3.30
C TYR A 322 8.47 -6.38 -3.75
N PHE A 323 7.45 -5.93 -4.50
CA PHE A 323 7.38 -4.55 -4.97
C PHE A 323 7.12 -3.53 -3.85
N ALA A 324 6.38 -3.88 -2.80
CA ALA A 324 6.20 -3.01 -1.63
C ALA A 324 7.52 -2.84 -0.84
N LEU A 325 8.31 -3.90 -0.71
CA LEU A 325 9.65 -3.82 -0.12
C LEU A 325 10.61 -3.02 -1.00
N MET A 326 10.63 -3.23 -2.32
CA MET A 326 11.43 -2.42 -3.23
C MET A 326 11.06 -0.93 -3.17
N LEU A 327 9.77 -0.60 -3.05
CA LEU A 327 9.32 0.78 -2.89
C LEU A 327 9.91 1.47 -1.66
N VAL A 328 10.14 0.76 -0.55
CA VAL A 328 10.71 1.37 0.67
C VAL A 328 12.24 1.30 0.66
N VAL A 329 12.83 0.14 0.31
CA VAL A 329 14.29 -0.09 0.35
C VAL A 329 15.05 0.69 -0.73
N PHE A 330 14.45 0.92 -1.90
CA PHE A 330 15.10 1.64 -3.00
C PHE A 330 14.61 3.08 -3.18
N ASP A 331 13.71 3.60 -2.34
CA ASP A 331 13.38 5.04 -2.42
C ASP A 331 14.60 5.89 -2.07
N ASP A 332 14.76 7.02 -2.76
CA ASP A 332 15.94 7.89 -2.70
C ASP A 332 17.30 7.20 -3.06
N SER A 333 17.27 5.95 -3.52
CA SER A 333 18.43 5.27 -4.12
C SER A 333 18.62 5.60 -5.61
N ASN A 334 19.77 5.26 -6.18
CA ASN A 334 20.04 5.45 -7.61
C ASN A 334 19.32 4.43 -8.54
N CYS A 335 18.65 3.41 -7.98
CA CYS A 335 17.82 2.46 -8.74
C CYS A 335 18.53 1.76 -9.92
N TYR A 336 19.82 1.42 -9.80
CA TYR A 336 20.56 0.68 -10.83
C TYR A 336 20.16 -0.81 -10.86
N GLY A 337 19.96 -1.37 -12.05
CA GLY A 337 19.57 -2.77 -12.25
C GLY A 337 18.07 -3.04 -12.03
N LEU A 338 17.30 -2.06 -11.53
CA LEU A 338 15.86 -2.24 -11.35
C LEU A 338 15.11 -2.34 -12.69
N GLU A 339 15.69 -1.83 -13.78
CA GLU A 339 15.17 -1.99 -15.14
C GLU A 339 14.86 -3.44 -15.51
N GLU A 340 15.70 -4.40 -15.10
CA GLU A 340 15.52 -5.84 -15.40
C GLU A 340 14.23 -6.41 -14.80
N ASN A 341 13.74 -5.84 -13.69
CA ASN A 341 12.47 -6.24 -13.10
C ASN A 341 11.27 -5.85 -13.97
N VAL A 342 11.37 -4.86 -14.86
CA VAL A 342 10.29 -4.55 -15.80
C VAL A 342 10.15 -5.69 -16.80
N ASP A 343 11.26 -6.11 -17.40
CA ASP A 343 11.27 -7.19 -18.39
C ASP A 343 10.87 -8.54 -17.77
N HIS A 344 11.46 -8.94 -16.64
CA HIS A 344 11.12 -10.21 -15.97
C HIS A 344 9.63 -10.33 -15.61
N PHE A 345 8.99 -9.23 -15.17
CA PHE A 345 7.57 -9.25 -14.81
C PHE A 345 6.63 -9.07 -16.00
N MET A 346 7.09 -8.47 -17.11
CA MET A 346 6.38 -8.47 -18.37
C MET A 346 6.42 -9.84 -19.05
N GLU A 347 7.57 -10.52 -19.07
CA GLU A 347 7.69 -11.91 -19.54
C GLU A 347 6.83 -12.86 -18.71
N LEU A 348 6.81 -12.68 -17.38
CA LEU A 348 5.89 -13.39 -16.50
C LEU A 348 4.43 -13.16 -16.92
N ALA A 349 4.00 -11.91 -17.12
CA ALA A 349 2.62 -11.60 -17.53
C ALA A 349 2.27 -12.20 -18.90
N GLU A 350 3.20 -12.17 -19.85
CA GLU A 350 3.06 -12.75 -21.19
C GLU A 350 3.02 -14.28 -21.18
N SER A 351 3.60 -14.94 -20.16
CA SER A 351 3.47 -16.39 -20.00
C SER A 351 2.09 -16.85 -19.51
N LEU A 352 1.30 -15.95 -18.92
CA LEU A 352 -0.02 -16.23 -18.31
C LEU A 352 -1.19 -15.90 -19.26
N THR A 353 -0.95 -15.82 -20.58
CA THR A 353 -1.92 -15.31 -21.58
C THR A 353 -3.12 -16.20 -21.89
N HIS A 354 -3.52 -17.11 -20.99
CA HIS A 354 -4.58 -18.12 -21.24
C HIS A 354 -5.73 -18.11 -20.22
N GLY A 355 -6.00 -16.95 -19.61
CA GLY A 355 -7.33 -16.63 -19.07
C GLY A 355 -7.84 -17.53 -17.96
N GLN A 356 -6.95 -18.15 -17.18
CA GLN A 356 -7.35 -18.82 -15.94
C GLN A 356 -7.68 -17.74 -14.91
N SER A 357 -8.92 -17.71 -14.42
CA SER A 357 -9.43 -16.71 -13.47
C SER A 357 -8.68 -16.61 -12.13
N ASN A 358 -7.73 -17.52 -11.90
CA ASN A 358 -6.91 -17.58 -10.70
C ASN A 358 -5.62 -16.75 -10.85
N GLU A 359 -5.18 -16.50 -12.09
CA GLU A 359 -3.94 -15.80 -12.43
C GLU A 359 -4.13 -14.28 -12.58
N ASP A 360 -5.40 -13.82 -12.63
CA ASP A 360 -5.82 -12.42 -12.73
C ASP A 360 -5.13 -11.51 -11.68
N ASP A 361 -4.92 -12.03 -10.47
CA ASP A 361 -4.28 -11.31 -9.37
C ASP A 361 -2.74 -11.24 -9.53
N ILE A 362 -2.14 -12.27 -10.13
CA ILE A 362 -0.70 -12.30 -10.47
C ILE A 362 -0.42 -11.24 -11.54
N LEU A 363 -1.25 -11.19 -12.59
CA LEU A 363 -1.19 -10.18 -13.64
C LEU A 363 -1.37 -8.77 -13.06
N SER A 364 -2.45 -8.54 -12.31
CA SER A 364 -2.76 -7.25 -11.69
C SER A 364 -1.62 -6.72 -10.81
N ASN A 365 -1.05 -7.57 -9.95
CA ASN A 365 0.06 -7.18 -9.07
C ASN A 365 1.40 -7.06 -9.80
N SER A 366 1.62 -7.78 -10.91
CA SER A 366 2.80 -7.59 -11.76
C SER A 366 2.79 -6.21 -12.42
N PHE A 367 1.65 -5.77 -12.98
CA PHE A 367 1.53 -4.44 -13.59
C PHE A 367 1.64 -3.30 -12.56
N HIS A 368 1.05 -3.44 -11.36
CA HIS A 368 1.29 -2.48 -10.27
C HIS A 368 2.76 -2.46 -9.83
N GLY A 369 3.43 -3.61 -9.84
CA GLY A 369 4.85 -3.73 -9.51
C GLY A 369 5.77 -3.04 -10.52
N ILE A 370 5.54 -3.28 -11.82
CA ILE A 370 6.22 -2.56 -12.91
C ILE A 370 6.00 -1.05 -12.74
N ALA A 371 4.79 -0.61 -12.40
CA ALA A 371 4.49 0.78 -12.12
C ALA A 371 5.33 1.32 -10.95
N VAL A 372 5.49 0.57 -9.85
CA VAL A 372 6.40 0.93 -8.74
C VAL A 372 7.84 1.12 -9.21
N VAL A 373 8.39 0.17 -9.98
CA VAL A 373 9.77 0.27 -10.52
C VAL A 373 9.94 1.52 -11.37
N LEU A 374 8.98 1.82 -12.25
CA LEU A 374 9.02 3.06 -13.04
C LEU A 374 8.98 4.32 -12.15
N THR A 375 8.17 4.35 -11.07
CA THR A 375 8.20 5.49 -10.13
C THR A 375 9.54 5.62 -9.39
N LEU A 376 10.22 4.52 -9.07
CA LEU A 376 11.54 4.53 -8.41
C LEU A 376 12.62 5.07 -9.35
N ILE A 377 12.70 4.56 -10.59
CA ILE A 377 13.65 5.02 -11.61
C ILE A 377 13.40 6.50 -11.98
N HIS A 378 12.12 6.90 -12.07
CA HIS A 378 11.75 8.31 -12.28
C HIS A 378 12.15 9.22 -11.12
N LYS A 379 11.89 8.81 -9.86
CA LYS A 379 12.29 9.61 -8.67
C LYS A 379 13.81 9.72 -8.55
N ALA A 380 14.55 8.68 -8.93
CA ALA A 380 16.02 8.69 -9.03
C ALA A 380 16.57 9.58 -10.17
N GLY A 381 15.71 10.21 -10.99
CA GLY A 381 16.10 11.13 -12.06
C GLY A 381 16.62 10.45 -13.33
N ARG A 382 16.53 9.12 -13.45
CA ARG A 382 17.02 8.34 -14.61
C ARG A 382 16.05 8.40 -15.80
N ARG A 383 15.66 9.62 -16.22
CA ARG A 383 14.56 9.85 -17.17
C ARG A 383 14.73 9.18 -18.54
N SER A 384 15.93 9.18 -19.10
CA SER A 384 16.21 8.45 -20.35
C SER A 384 16.00 6.94 -20.24
N THR A 385 16.26 6.36 -19.05
CA THR A 385 15.94 4.95 -18.77
C THR A 385 14.43 4.75 -18.67
N VAL A 386 13.70 5.68 -18.05
CA VAL A 386 12.22 5.65 -17.98
C VAL A 386 11.62 5.69 -19.39
N ASN A 387 12.01 6.65 -20.24
CA ASN A 387 11.47 6.79 -21.60
C ASN A 387 11.68 5.51 -22.41
N ARG A 388 12.88 4.94 -22.39
CA ARG A 388 13.18 3.66 -23.05
C ARG A 388 12.27 2.53 -22.55
N LEU A 389 12.19 2.34 -21.23
CA LEU A 389 11.33 1.30 -20.63
C LEU A 389 9.85 1.50 -20.97
N VAL A 390 9.38 2.76 -21.04
CA VAL A 390 8.01 3.08 -21.45
C VAL A 390 7.78 2.66 -22.90
N GLN A 391 8.67 3.04 -23.83
CA GLN A 391 8.55 2.72 -25.25
C GLN A 391 8.67 1.22 -25.52
N ASP A 392 9.55 0.51 -24.81
CA ASP A 392 9.71 -0.94 -24.90
C ASP A 392 8.48 -1.70 -24.33
N THR A 393 7.87 -1.19 -23.25
CA THR A 393 6.82 -1.90 -22.50
C THR A 393 5.40 -1.59 -22.97
N LEU A 394 5.10 -0.34 -23.33
CA LEU A 394 3.72 0.10 -23.61
C LEU A 394 3.05 -0.67 -24.77
N PRO A 395 3.72 -0.96 -25.91
CA PRO A 395 3.14 -1.77 -26.97
C PRO A 395 2.73 -3.18 -26.50
N ARG A 396 3.53 -3.80 -25.62
CA ARG A 396 3.26 -5.12 -25.03
C ARG A 396 1.98 -5.12 -24.18
N LEU A 397 1.73 -4.03 -23.45
CA LEU A 397 0.56 -3.85 -22.59
C LEU A 397 -0.78 -3.86 -23.34
N LEU A 398 -0.81 -3.54 -24.63
CA LEU A 398 -2.06 -3.46 -25.41
C LEU A 398 -2.76 -4.81 -25.54
N THR A 399 -1.99 -5.90 -25.57
CA THR A 399 -2.52 -7.28 -25.58
C THR A 399 -3.43 -7.53 -24.37
N PHE A 400 -3.05 -7.02 -23.19
CA PHE A 400 -3.80 -7.16 -21.94
C PHE A 400 -5.04 -6.26 -21.85
N LEU A 401 -5.28 -5.37 -22.83
CA LEU A 401 -6.53 -4.62 -22.97
C LEU A 401 -7.60 -5.37 -23.78
N GLY A 402 -7.31 -6.59 -24.26
CA GLY A 402 -8.25 -7.49 -24.94
C GLY A 402 -9.46 -7.89 -24.10
N ASN A 403 -10.53 -8.36 -24.76
CA ASN A 403 -11.80 -8.74 -24.10
C ASN A 403 -11.71 -10.05 -23.29
N GLU A 404 -10.62 -10.80 -23.47
CA GLU A 404 -10.27 -12.04 -22.80
C GLU A 404 -9.86 -11.85 -21.34
N TYR A 405 -9.33 -10.67 -20.97
CA TYR A 405 -8.91 -10.34 -19.62
C TYR A 405 -10.05 -9.74 -18.77
N PRO A 406 -10.03 -9.91 -17.43
CA PRO A 406 -11.00 -9.28 -16.56
C PRO A 406 -10.73 -7.79 -16.38
N LYS A 407 -11.75 -7.07 -15.92
CA LYS A 407 -11.64 -5.64 -15.57
C LYS A 407 -10.58 -5.31 -14.53
N LYS A 408 -10.21 -6.27 -13.66
CA LYS A 408 -9.14 -6.09 -12.67
C LYS A 408 -7.79 -5.89 -13.36
N VAL A 409 -7.46 -6.77 -14.30
CA VAL A 409 -6.28 -6.65 -15.16
C VAL A 409 -6.35 -5.39 -16.02
N HIS A 410 -7.49 -5.12 -16.69
CA HIS A 410 -7.66 -3.88 -17.47
C HIS A 410 -7.41 -2.60 -16.66
N ASN A 411 -7.87 -2.57 -15.40
CA ASN A 411 -7.64 -1.43 -14.51
C ASN A 411 -6.16 -1.27 -14.18
N SER A 412 -5.45 -2.35 -13.82
CA SER A 412 -4.01 -2.30 -13.53
C SER A 412 -3.18 -1.87 -14.74
N VAL A 413 -3.50 -2.39 -15.93
CA VAL A 413 -2.84 -2.00 -17.18
C VAL A 413 -3.11 -0.53 -17.51
N ALA A 414 -4.36 -0.07 -17.38
CA ALA A 414 -4.70 1.34 -17.62
C ALA A 414 -4.07 2.30 -16.60
N VAL A 415 -3.94 1.89 -15.33
CA VAL A 415 -3.18 2.64 -14.30
C VAL A 415 -1.70 2.74 -14.68
N LEU A 416 -1.10 1.65 -15.15
CA LEU A 416 0.29 1.63 -15.62
C LEU A 416 0.47 2.54 -16.85
N ILE A 417 -0.41 2.48 -17.84
CA ILE A 417 -0.38 3.36 -19.02
C ILE A 417 -0.56 4.85 -18.61
N GLY A 418 -1.49 5.13 -17.68
CA GLY A 418 -1.69 6.47 -17.13
C GLY A 418 -0.43 7.00 -16.45
N LEU A 419 0.25 6.16 -15.66
CA LEU A 419 1.56 6.48 -15.09
C LEU A 419 2.61 6.73 -16.18
N MET A 420 2.74 5.83 -17.16
CA MET A 420 3.73 5.93 -18.22
C MET A 420 3.64 7.27 -18.96
N TYR A 421 2.44 7.70 -19.34
CA TYR A 421 2.22 9.02 -19.97
C TYR A 421 2.53 10.19 -19.03
N GLU A 422 2.29 10.06 -17.72
CA GLU A 422 2.56 11.10 -16.71
C GLU A 422 4.07 11.29 -16.44
N ILE A 423 4.85 10.20 -16.39
CA ILE A 423 6.27 10.23 -15.99
C ILE A 423 7.26 10.29 -17.16
N PHE A 424 6.79 10.10 -18.39
CA PHE A 424 7.62 10.21 -19.59
C PHE A 424 8.18 11.62 -19.72
N ASP A 425 9.47 11.74 -19.98
CA ASP A 425 10.08 13.05 -20.19
C ASP A 425 9.95 13.44 -21.66
N TYR A 426 8.91 14.21 -21.95
CA TYR A 426 8.69 14.79 -23.26
C TYR A 426 9.84 15.76 -23.56
N PRO A 427 10.67 15.49 -24.58
CA PRO A 427 11.69 16.44 -24.98
C PRO A 427 11.04 17.78 -25.32
N GLU A 428 11.72 18.88 -24.98
CA GLU A 428 11.26 20.19 -25.42
C GLU A 428 11.46 20.29 -26.93
N LEU A 429 10.40 20.00 -27.67
CA LEU A 429 10.34 20.21 -29.11
C LEU A 429 10.62 21.70 -29.40
N GLU A 430 11.87 21.97 -29.77
CA GLU A 430 12.20 23.10 -30.63
C GLU A 430 11.57 22.81 -31.98
N LEU A 431 10.37 23.38 -32.17
CA LEU A 431 9.57 23.29 -33.38
C LEU A 431 10.29 24.01 -34.54
N SER A 432 11.33 23.36 -35.06
CA SER A 432 11.90 23.71 -36.36
C SER A 432 10.88 23.31 -37.44
N GLU A 433 10.65 24.19 -38.40
CA GLU A 433 9.68 23.96 -39.50
C GLU A 433 10.08 22.79 -40.43
N ASP A 434 11.29 22.25 -40.23
CA ASP A 434 11.91 21.17 -41.00
C ASP A 434 11.92 19.79 -40.28
N GLN A 435 11.30 19.65 -39.10
CA GLN A 435 11.20 18.35 -38.40
C GLN A 435 10.17 17.42 -39.07
N ASP A 436 10.60 16.20 -39.43
CA ASP A 436 9.74 15.18 -40.02
C ASP A 436 8.70 14.66 -38.99
N GLU A 437 7.46 14.42 -39.43
CA GLU A 437 6.38 13.93 -38.55
C GLU A 437 6.74 12.59 -37.88
N ASP A 438 7.54 11.75 -38.55
CA ASP A 438 8.02 10.47 -38.02
C ASP A 438 8.97 10.67 -36.81
N GLU A 439 9.84 11.69 -36.82
CA GLU A 439 10.75 12.00 -35.70
C GLU A 439 9.98 12.47 -34.45
N LEU A 440 8.84 13.16 -34.66
CA LEU A 440 7.92 13.55 -33.57
C LEU A 440 7.21 12.33 -32.96
N LEU A 441 6.89 11.31 -33.77
CA LEU A 441 6.26 10.07 -33.29
C LEU A 441 7.24 9.18 -32.51
N GLU A 442 8.53 9.14 -32.89
CA GLU A 442 9.58 8.45 -32.12
C GLU A 442 9.79 9.05 -30.72
N GLN A 443 9.43 10.33 -30.52
CA GLN A 443 9.54 11.03 -29.24
C GLN A 443 8.31 10.84 -28.32
N MET A 444 7.41 9.90 -28.65
CA MET A 444 6.21 9.58 -27.84
C MET A 444 6.34 8.31 -26.99
N PRO A 445 5.54 8.18 -25.91
CA PRO A 445 5.36 6.92 -25.18
C PRO A 445 4.85 5.77 -26.07
N TYR A 446 4.01 6.11 -27.05
CA TYR A 446 3.46 5.18 -28.04
C TYR A 446 3.11 5.93 -29.32
N TYR A 447 3.37 5.31 -30.47
CA TYR A 447 3.16 5.90 -31.79
C TYR A 447 1.68 5.93 -32.20
N ASP A 448 0.93 4.83 -32.03
CA ASP A 448 -0.51 4.78 -32.39
C ASP A 448 -1.41 5.18 -31.20
N GLN A 449 -1.40 6.47 -30.89
CA GLN A 449 -2.20 6.99 -29.78
C GLN A 449 -3.71 6.84 -30.01
N ASP A 450 -4.17 6.70 -31.26
CA ASP A 450 -5.58 6.62 -31.59
C ASP A 450 -6.13 5.19 -31.45
N GLU A 451 -5.34 4.17 -31.75
CA GLU A 451 -5.60 2.78 -31.33
C GLU A 451 -5.76 2.72 -29.80
N LEU A 452 -4.78 3.23 -29.05
CA LEU A 452 -4.79 3.21 -27.60
C LEU A 452 -6.02 3.94 -27.01
N LYS A 453 -6.31 5.14 -27.49
CA LYS A 453 -7.53 5.89 -27.09
C LYS A 453 -8.79 5.08 -27.43
N SER A 454 -8.87 4.47 -28.61
CA SER A 454 -10.01 3.65 -29.05
C SER A 454 -10.24 2.45 -28.12
N LEU A 455 -9.18 1.72 -27.76
CA LEU A 455 -9.22 0.61 -26.80
C LEU A 455 -9.74 1.07 -25.42
N ILE A 456 -9.17 2.13 -24.85
CA ILE A 456 -9.59 2.62 -23.53
C ILE A 456 -11.03 3.18 -23.57
N VAL A 457 -11.41 3.88 -24.65
CA VAL A 457 -12.80 4.34 -24.87
C VAL A 457 -13.76 3.16 -24.93
N SER A 458 -13.39 2.05 -25.60
CA SER A 458 -14.18 0.82 -25.63
C SER A 458 -14.39 0.24 -24.22
N LEU A 459 -13.31 0.04 -23.47
CA LEU A 459 -13.35 -0.49 -22.10
C LEU A 459 -14.15 0.40 -21.13
N SER A 460 -14.05 1.73 -21.28
CA SER A 460 -14.84 2.70 -20.51
C SER A 460 -16.35 2.60 -20.76
N ARG A 461 -16.75 2.17 -21.96
CA ARG A 461 -18.16 2.00 -22.36
C ARG A 461 -18.69 0.62 -21.96
N GLU A 462 -17.83 -0.40 -21.92
CA GLU A 462 -18.18 -1.80 -21.70
C GLU A 462 -18.91 -2.03 -20.36
N SER A 463 -20.21 -2.33 -20.45
CA SER A 463 -21.11 -2.48 -19.31
C SER A 463 -21.42 -3.95 -19.01
N SER A 464 -20.48 -4.67 -18.42
CA SER A 464 -20.77 -5.99 -17.83
C SER A 464 -21.95 -5.89 -16.85
N LYS A 465 -22.93 -6.80 -16.95
CA LYS A 465 -24.06 -6.86 -16.02
C LYS A 465 -23.66 -7.46 -14.66
N LYS A 466 -22.65 -8.33 -14.64
CA LYS A 466 -22.22 -9.12 -13.46
C LYS A 466 -21.46 -8.31 -12.40
N VAL A 467 -20.71 -7.29 -12.80
CA VAL A 467 -19.88 -6.46 -11.91
C VAL A 467 -20.76 -5.60 -10.99
N SER A 468 -20.28 -5.17 -9.83
CA SER A 468 -21.04 -4.32 -8.90
C SER A 468 -21.21 -2.90 -9.44
N LYS A 469 -22.09 -2.11 -8.82
CA LYS A 469 -22.25 -0.68 -9.18
C LYS A 469 -21.08 0.19 -8.71
N ARG A 470 -20.35 -0.22 -7.67
CA ARG A 470 -19.18 0.49 -7.13
C ARG A 470 -18.02 0.38 -8.10
N ASP A 471 -17.61 -0.84 -8.40
CA ASP A 471 -16.47 -1.17 -9.25
C ASP A 471 -16.68 -0.68 -10.68
N LYS A 472 -17.92 -0.68 -11.22
CA LYS A 472 -18.24 0.02 -12.49
C LYS A 472 -17.98 1.51 -12.44
N LYS A 473 -18.26 2.18 -11.33
CA LYS A 473 -18.04 3.63 -11.18
C LYS A 473 -16.55 3.92 -11.08
N GLU A 474 -15.82 3.10 -10.34
CA GLU A 474 -14.37 3.18 -10.14
C GLU A 474 -13.60 2.90 -11.43
N THR A 475 -13.85 1.77 -12.08
CA THR A 475 -13.34 1.40 -13.42
C THR A 475 -13.58 2.51 -14.45
N LYS A 476 -14.82 3.04 -14.54
CA LYS A 476 -15.13 4.18 -15.41
C LYS A 476 -14.48 5.49 -14.96
N SER A 477 -14.05 5.62 -13.71
CA SER A 477 -13.26 6.76 -13.25
C SER A 477 -11.83 6.62 -13.75
N ILE A 478 -11.18 5.47 -13.49
CA ILE A 478 -9.83 5.15 -13.94
C ILE A 478 -9.71 5.41 -15.44
N PHE A 479 -10.48 4.74 -16.30
CA PHE A 479 -10.37 4.93 -17.75
C PHE A 479 -10.61 6.37 -18.22
N ARG A 480 -11.45 7.16 -17.54
CA ARG A 480 -11.67 8.57 -17.90
C ARG A 480 -10.49 9.46 -17.50
N GLU A 481 -9.90 9.24 -16.33
CA GLU A 481 -8.71 9.99 -15.92
C GLU A 481 -7.46 9.55 -16.71
N VAL A 482 -7.37 8.27 -17.13
CA VAL A 482 -6.31 7.79 -18.04
C VAL A 482 -6.47 8.43 -19.42
N LEU A 483 -7.69 8.46 -20.00
CA LEU A 483 -7.94 9.17 -21.27
C LEU A 483 -7.56 10.64 -21.18
N LYS A 484 -7.97 11.35 -20.13
CA LYS A 484 -7.54 12.74 -19.89
C LYS A 484 -6.02 12.87 -19.76
N THR A 485 -5.33 11.87 -19.20
CA THR A 485 -3.86 11.89 -19.06
C THR A 485 -3.21 11.72 -20.43
N ILE A 486 -3.67 10.76 -21.23
CA ILE A 486 -3.22 10.58 -22.63
C ILE A 486 -3.53 11.83 -23.45
N GLU A 487 -4.74 12.38 -23.38
CA GLU A 487 -5.13 13.63 -24.06
C GLU A 487 -4.32 14.84 -23.54
N ARG A 488 -3.93 14.86 -22.26
CA ARG A 488 -3.04 15.89 -21.71
C ARG A 488 -1.63 15.74 -22.28
N HIS A 489 -1.11 14.54 -22.46
CA HIS A 489 0.31 14.31 -22.79
C HIS A 489 0.57 13.94 -24.26
N ALA A 490 -0.48 13.71 -25.06
CA ALA A 490 -0.41 13.61 -26.51
C ALA A 490 0.27 14.86 -27.10
N ILE A 491 0.98 14.67 -28.22
CA ILE A 491 1.39 15.79 -29.08
C ILE A 491 0.10 16.44 -29.60
N LEU A 492 -0.24 17.53 -28.95
CA LEU A 492 -0.96 18.64 -29.55
C LEU A 492 -0.19 19.05 -30.81
N THR A 493 -0.90 19.28 -31.92
CA THR A 493 -0.29 19.79 -33.17
C THR A 493 0.57 21.04 -32.89
N PRO A 494 1.56 21.41 -33.73
CA PRO A 494 2.43 22.56 -33.45
C PRO A 494 1.68 23.84 -33.01
N ASP A 495 0.56 24.14 -33.66
CA ASP A 495 -0.36 25.23 -33.30
C ASP A 495 -0.99 25.04 -31.90
N GLU A 496 -1.45 23.83 -31.57
CA GLU A 496 -2.04 23.53 -30.26
C GLU A 496 -0.98 23.49 -29.13
N ALA A 497 0.25 23.05 -29.42
CA ALA A 497 1.37 23.07 -28.49
C ALA A 497 1.80 24.52 -28.17
N VAL A 498 1.85 25.38 -29.20
CA VAL A 498 2.04 26.84 -29.03
C VAL A 498 0.86 27.45 -28.28
N ASN A 499 -0.39 27.14 -28.63
CA ASN A 499 -1.57 27.63 -27.90
C ASN A 499 -1.57 27.20 -26.43
N ARG A 500 -1.09 26.00 -26.10
CA ARG A 500 -0.93 25.56 -24.71
C ARG A 500 0.19 26.32 -23.99
N ARG A 501 1.36 26.50 -24.62
CA ARG A 501 2.44 27.34 -24.08
C ARG A 501 1.94 28.78 -23.83
N LEU A 502 1.11 29.32 -24.72
CA LEU A 502 0.45 30.63 -24.55
C LEU A 502 -0.56 30.64 -23.39
N GLN A 503 -1.44 29.62 -23.27
CA GLN A 503 -2.38 29.51 -22.13
C GLN A 503 -1.66 29.38 -20.78
N LEU A 504 -0.53 28.66 -20.73
CA LEU A 504 0.34 28.55 -19.56
C LEU A 504 0.94 29.92 -19.18
N ALA A 505 1.36 30.71 -20.18
CA ALA A 505 1.94 32.04 -19.98
C ALA A 505 0.89 33.11 -19.58
N ASP A 506 -0.21 33.21 -20.32
CA ASP A 506 -1.24 34.25 -20.13
C ASP A 506 -1.97 34.12 -18.79
N ASN A 507 -2.18 32.89 -18.29
CA ASN A 507 -2.88 32.68 -17.02
C ASN A 507 -1.99 32.92 -15.77
N ASN A 508 -0.81 33.56 -15.88
CA ASN A 508 0.14 33.70 -14.77
C ASN A 508 0.56 32.34 -14.15
N GLY A 509 0.65 31.28 -14.97
CA GLY A 509 0.91 29.91 -14.50
C GLY A 509 -0.28 29.25 -13.78
N LYS A 510 -1.46 29.84 -13.78
CA LYS A 510 -2.69 29.21 -13.31
C LYS A 510 -3.33 28.42 -14.45
N LEU A 511 -2.92 27.16 -14.59
CA LEU A 511 -3.66 26.20 -15.41
C LEU A 511 -5.15 26.21 -15.06
N ASP A 512 -5.97 25.98 -16.08
CA ASP A 512 -7.43 26.13 -16.00
C ASP A 512 -8.01 25.30 -14.84
N SER A 513 -9.16 25.73 -14.31
CA SER A 513 -9.73 25.15 -13.08
C SER A 513 -10.04 23.65 -13.13
N ASP A 514 -9.95 23.03 -14.30
CA ASP A 514 -10.06 21.59 -14.51
C ASP A 514 -8.81 20.80 -14.11
N GLU A 515 -7.61 21.38 -14.03
CA GLU A 515 -6.43 20.67 -13.48
C GLU A 515 -6.57 20.43 -11.98
N ASP A 516 -7.13 21.39 -11.24
CA ASP A 516 -7.47 21.24 -9.84
C ASP A 516 -8.61 20.21 -9.61
N SER A 517 -9.27 19.74 -10.69
CA SER A 517 -10.33 18.73 -10.65
C SER A 517 -9.83 17.28 -10.71
N MET A 518 -8.59 17.04 -11.14
CA MET A 518 -8.04 15.68 -11.24
C MET A 518 -7.82 15.12 -9.83
N ILE A 519 -8.70 14.20 -9.43
CA ILE A 519 -8.64 13.51 -8.13
C ILE A 519 -8.83 12.02 -8.40
N LEU A 520 -7.71 11.29 -8.45
CA LEU A 520 -7.70 9.84 -8.64
C LEU A 520 -8.22 9.12 -7.39
N SER A 521 -7.82 9.57 -6.20
CA SER A 521 -8.24 8.97 -4.94
C SER A 521 -8.24 9.96 -3.76
N LYS A 522 -8.74 9.51 -2.60
CA LYS A 522 -8.72 10.26 -1.35
C LYS A 522 -8.36 9.34 -0.18
N LEU A 523 -7.17 9.51 0.38
CA LEU A 523 -6.76 8.84 1.61
C LEU A 523 -7.31 9.60 2.83
N LYS A 524 -8.11 8.93 3.66
CA LYS A 524 -8.76 9.55 4.83
C LYS A 524 -7.81 9.54 6.03
N LEU A 525 -7.06 10.62 6.21
CA LEU A 525 -6.11 10.77 7.31
C LEU A 525 -6.78 10.80 8.69
N ASN A 526 -7.89 11.53 8.84
CA ASN A 526 -8.71 11.51 10.06
C ASN A 526 -10.16 11.94 9.75
N LYS A 527 -10.96 12.25 10.78
CA LYS A 527 -12.37 12.67 10.61
C LYS A 527 -12.54 14.01 9.88
N ALA A 528 -11.51 14.87 9.86
CA ALA A 528 -11.57 16.22 9.31
C ALA A 528 -10.60 16.47 8.13
N LYS A 529 -9.60 15.61 7.94
CA LYS A 529 -8.57 15.74 6.90
C LYS A 529 -8.56 14.51 5.98
N ASN A 530 -8.53 14.78 4.68
CA ASN A 530 -8.25 13.79 3.64
C ASN A 530 -7.05 14.29 2.83
N LEU A 531 -6.14 13.39 2.46
CA LEU A 531 -5.14 13.62 1.43
C LEU A 531 -5.78 13.32 0.08
N THR A 532 -5.77 14.29 -0.83
CA THR A 532 -6.20 14.10 -2.23
C THR A 532 -5.03 13.57 -3.03
N ILE A 533 -5.24 12.45 -3.71
CA ILE A 533 -4.28 11.85 -4.64
C ILE A 533 -4.58 12.41 -6.02
N LYS A 534 -3.63 13.15 -6.59
CA LYS A 534 -3.78 13.89 -7.85
C LYS A 534 -3.01 13.25 -9.01
N SER A 535 -1.91 12.55 -8.74
CA SER A 535 -1.05 11.95 -9.77
C SER A 535 -1.06 10.41 -9.74
N TRP A 536 -0.78 9.78 -10.89
CA TRP A 536 -0.64 8.33 -11.01
C TRP A 536 0.58 7.83 -10.22
N PHE A 537 1.65 8.63 -10.15
CA PHE A 537 2.81 8.39 -9.28
C PHE A 537 2.39 8.20 -7.81
N GLU A 538 1.62 9.15 -7.26
CA GLU A 538 1.09 9.07 -5.89
C GLU A 538 0.14 7.85 -5.74
N TYR A 539 -0.70 7.60 -6.74
CA TYR A 539 -1.72 6.55 -6.71
C TYR A 539 -1.12 5.14 -6.67
N VAL A 540 -0.14 4.86 -7.53
CA VAL A 540 0.54 3.55 -7.59
C VAL A 540 1.27 3.27 -6.27
N ARG A 541 2.08 4.22 -5.79
CA ARG A 541 2.80 4.07 -4.52
C ARG A 541 1.85 3.89 -3.33
N LEU A 542 0.69 4.57 -3.35
CA LEU A 542 -0.35 4.41 -2.34
C LEU A 542 -0.95 2.98 -2.30
N ILE A 543 -1.07 2.28 -3.43
CA ILE A 543 -1.57 0.88 -3.47
C ILE A 543 -0.65 -0.01 -2.63
N HIS A 544 0.67 0.08 -2.83
CA HIS A 544 1.63 -0.73 -2.07
C HIS A 544 1.70 -0.31 -0.59
N LEU A 545 1.62 0.98 -0.27
CA LEU A 545 1.57 1.42 1.13
C LEU A 545 0.29 0.99 1.88
N LYS A 546 -0.84 0.84 1.17
CA LYS A 546 -2.04 0.19 1.73
C LYS A 546 -1.84 -1.30 1.97
N PHE A 547 -1.16 -2.01 1.08
CA PHE A 547 -0.82 -3.42 1.29
C PHE A 547 0.02 -3.63 2.57
N VAL A 548 0.97 -2.73 2.83
CA VAL A 548 1.85 -2.82 4.02
C VAL A 548 1.12 -2.44 5.31
N PHE A 549 0.47 -1.27 5.35
CA PHE A 549 -0.03 -0.67 6.61
C PHE A 549 -1.55 -0.72 6.80
N ASP A 550 -2.31 -1.17 5.80
CA ASP A 550 -3.77 -1.35 5.84
C ASP A 550 -4.49 -0.19 6.57
N SER A 551 -5.17 -0.48 7.67
CA SER A 551 -5.99 0.44 8.45
C SER A 551 -5.17 1.47 9.23
N GLN A 552 -3.87 1.23 9.43
CA GLN A 552 -2.96 2.15 10.11
C GLN A 552 -2.21 3.09 9.17
N LEU A 553 -2.30 2.93 7.85
CA LEU A 553 -1.61 3.79 6.86
C LEU A 553 -1.81 5.29 7.13
N SER A 554 -3.04 5.70 7.45
CA SER A 554 -3.38 7.09 7.78
C SER A 554 -2.68 7.60 9.05
N ALA A 555 -2.43 6.72 10.02
CA ALA A 555 -1.71 7.04 11.25
C ALA A 555 -0.19 7.07 10.99
N GLN A 556 0.32 6.11 10.22
CA GLN A 556 1.72 6.04 9.80
C GLN A 556 2.13 7.28 8.98
N TYR A 557 1.34 7.67 7.97
CA TYR A 557 1.56 8.89 7.18
C TYR A 557 1.56 10.19 8.00
N LEU A 558 0.85 10.23 9.13
CA LEU A 558 0.81 11.41 10.00
C LEU A 558 2.04 11.52 10.92
N ASN A 559 2.60 10.39 11.34
CA ASN A 559 3.69 10.33 12.33
C ASN A 559 5.07 10.20 11.68
N ASN A 560 5.21 9.38 10.64
CA ASN A 560 6.51 9.08 10.02
C ASN A 560 6.73 10.01 8.84
N LYS A 561 7.93 10.61 8.76
CA LYS A 561 8.26 11.55 7.67
C LYS A 561 8.58 10.79 6.38
N GLU A 562 9.35 9.70 6.44
CA GLU A 562 9.74 8.95 5.24
C GLU A 562 8.50 8.53 4.43
N PHE A 563 7.46 7.98 5.06
CA PHE A 563 6.23 7.57 4.35
C PHE A 563 5.45 8.70 3.66
N ARG A 564 5.70 9.96 4.03
CA ARG A 564 5.18 11.10 3.26
C ARG A 564 6.05 11.36 2.04
N ASP A 565 7.37 11.30 2.22
CA ASP A 565 8.36 11.51 1.17
C ASP A 565 8.36 10.37 0.13
N LEU A 566 7.94 9.15 0.52
CA LEU A 566 7.60 8.05 -0.40
C LEU A 566 6.47 8.43 -1.36
N LEU A 567 5.49 9.24 -0.94
CA LEU A 567 4.39 9.66 -1.81
C LEU A 567 4.70 10.94 -2.61
N LEU A 568 5.78 11.66 -2.31
CA LEU A 568 6.12 12.86 -3.05
C LEU A 568 6.76 12.51 -4.42
N PRO A 569 6.25 13.07 -5.54
CA PRO A 569 6.96 13.00 -6.81
C PRO A 569 8.29 13.78 -6.70
N PRO A 570 9.29 13.46 -7.56
CA PRO A 570 10.56 14.18 -7.57
C PRO A 570 10.36 15.69 -7.69
N ASP A 571 11.23 16.46 -7.04
CA ASP A 571 11.20 17.92 -7.15
C ASP A 571 11.68 18.36 -8.55
N ASP A 572 10.72 18.55 -9.47
CA ASP A 572 10.91 19.12 -10.81
C ASP A 572 11.63 20.48 -10.82
N SER A 573 11.81 21.11 -9.64
CA SER A 573 12.69 22.26 -9.42
C SER A 573 14.10 22.05 -10.00
N ARG A 574 14.59 20.80 -10.06
CA ARG A 574 15.89 20.48 -10.67
C ARG A 574 15.93 20.59 -12.20
N ARG A 575 14.78 20.62 -12.91
CA ARG A 575 14.74 20.83 -14.38
C ARG A 575 15.46 22.11 -14.81
N PHE A 576 15.48 23.14 -13.96
CA PHE A 576 16.09 24.44 -14.26
C PHE A 576 17.56 24.58 -13.83
N GLU A 577 18.12 23.66 -13.03
CA GLU A 577 19.52 23.78 -12.58
C GLU A 577 20.52 23.03 -13.48
N SER A 578 20.10 22.01 -14.25
CA SER A 578 20.99 21.30 -15.18
C SER A 578 21.17 21.97 -16.55
N SER A 579 20.34 22.96 -16.91
CA SER A 579 20.46 23.72 -18.17
C SER A 579 21.31 24.99 -18.05
N PHE A 580 21.81 25.32 -16.85
CA PHE A 580 22.55 26.56 -16.57
C PHE A 580 23.92 26.36 -15.92
N ASN A 581 24.33 25.12 -15.63
CA ASN A 581 25.59 24.79 -14.95
C ASN A 581 26.55 24.03 -15.87
N ASP A 582 26.85 24.58 -17.05
CA ASP A 582 28.05 24.20 -17.81
C ASP A 582 29.11 25.33 -17.82
N ASP A 583 28.88 26.43 -17.07
CA ASP A 583 29.89 27.35 -16.54
C ASP A 583 29.31 28.13 -15.32
N ASP A 584 30.16 28.51 -14.36
CA ASP A 584 29.93 29.42 -13.20
C ASP A 584 29.12 28.99 -11.94
N ASP A 585 29.72 28.06 -11.20
CA ASP A 585 30.08 28.16 -9.76
C ASP A 585 29.07 28.70 -8.69
N VAL A 586 28.52 27.73 -7.92
CA VAL A 586 28.22 27.77 -6.47
C VAL A 586 27.18 28.76 -5.92
N GLY A 587 26.07 28.21 -5.37
CA GLY A 587 25.39 28.90 -4.26
C GLY A 587 23.94 28.58 -3.84
N ALA A 588 23.27 27.51 -4.28
CA ALA A 588 21.83 27.30 -4.01
C ALA A 588 21.50 26.10 -3.09
N ILE A 589 21.29 26.35 -1.79
CA ILE A 589 20.62 25.38 -0.89
C ILE A 589 19.12 25.71 -0.86
N GLY A 590 18.36 25.05 -1.75
CA GLY A 590 16.91 25.21 -1.90
C GLY A 590 16.11 24.49 -0.81
N ASN A 591 15.26 25.22 -0.08
CA ASN A 591 14.36 24.63 0.92
C ASN A 591 13.12 24.02 0.27
N GLY A 592 12.81 22.77 0.63
CA GLY A 592 11.62 22.03 0.17
C GLY A 592 10.27 22.67 0.52
N LYS A 593 9.24 22.16 -0.18
CA LYS A 593 7.84 22.63 -0.23
C LYS A 593 7.27 23.08 1.12
N LYS A 594 7.04 24.39 1.24
CA LYS A 594 6.49 25.02 2.45
C LYS A 594 4.97 24.99 2.45
N TRP A 595 4.37 24.32 3.44
CA TRP A 595 2.92 24.35 3.69
C TRP A 595 2.41 25.79 3.80
N GLU A 596 1.37 26.13 3.03
CA GLU A 596 0.79 27.46 3.03
C GLU A 596 0.09 27.78 4.36
N THR A 597 0.69 28.69 5.13
CA THR A 597 0.03 29.31 6.29
C THR A 597 0.26 30.82 6.29
N GLY A 598 -0.68 31.54 5.68
CA GLY A 598 -0.94 32.96 5.90
C GLY A 598 0.08 33.96 5.31
N ALA A 599 -0.42 35.13 4.92
CA ALA A 599 0.38 36.25 4.44
C ALA A 599 1.22 36.89 5.57
N GLY A 600 2.30 36.23 5.97
CA GLY A 600 3.26 36.69 6.97
C GLY A 600 4.36 37.55 6.36
N LYS A 601 4.61 38.73 6.96
CA LYS A 601 5.72 39.63 6.59
C LYS A 601 7.04 38.86 6.50
N LEU A 602 7.76 39.02 5.38
CA LEU A 602 9.11 38.46 5.18
C LEU A 602 10.01 38.76 6.39
N SER A 603 10.56 37.71 7.01
CA SER A 603 11.43 37.85 8.17
C SER A 603 12.71 38.61 7.82
N GLY A 604 13.29 39.32 8.82
CA GLY A 604 14.49 40.13 8.63
C GLY A 604 15.64 39.38 7.96
N VAL A 605 15.82 38.11 8.32
CA VAL A 605 16.82 37.19 7.74
C VAL A 605 16.72 37.09 6.22
N LYS A 606 15.51 37.00 5.63
CA LYS A 606 15.33 36.96 4.16
C LYS A 606 15.61 38.31 3.50
N LYS A 607 15.41 39.44 4.18
CA LYS A 607 15.83 40.76 3.68
C LYS A 607 17.35 40.91 3.72
N GLU A 608 17.98 40.47 4.80
CA GLU A 608 19.43 40.57 4.99
C GLU A 608 20.20 39.69 4.00
N LEU A 609 19.73 38.45 3.73
CA LEU A 609 20.29 37.61 2.67
C LEU A 609 20.22 38.27 1.29
N LYS A 610 19.06 38.87 0.93
CA LYS A 610 18.93 39.62 -0.34
C LYS A 610 19.85 40.84 -0.41
N ILE A 611 20.04 41.56 0.70
CA ILE A 611 20.96 42.71 0.76
C ILE A 611 22.41 42.25 0.64
N LYS A 612 22.79 41.11 1.24
CA LYS A 612 24.14 40.54 1.09
C LYS A 612 24.40 40.15 -0.36
N HIS A 613 23.50 39.36 -0.97
CA HIS A 613 23.65 38.92 -2.36
C HIS A 613 23.73 40.08 -3.36
N ALA A 614 22.98 41.17 -3.13
CA ALA A 614 23.04 42.39 -3.96
C ALA A 614 24.33 43.21 -3.74
N ARG A 615 25.01 43.05 -2.59
CA ARG A 615 26.33 43.66 -2.34
C ARG A 615 27.44 42.82 -2.98
N ASP A 616 27.37 41.50 -2.84
CA ASP A 616 28.37 40.59 -3.39
C ASP A 616 28.37 40.64 -4.93
N ALA A 617 27.19 40.72 -5.57
CA ALA A 617 27.06 40.97 -7.01
C ALA A 617 27.71 42.30 -7.45
N LYS A 618 27.46 43.41 -6.73
CA LYS A 618 28.11 44.71 -7.01
C LYS A 618 29.60 44.76 -6.70
N LEU A 619 30.08 43.84 -5.85
CA LEU A 619 31.51 43.70 -5.60
C LEU A 619 32.17 42.97 -6.77
N ARG A 620 31.52 41.94 -7.32
CA ARG A 620 31.97 41.18 -8.50
C ARG A 620 32.03 42.05 -9.76
N GLU A 621 30.94 42.77 -10.06
CA GLU A 621 30.87 43.78 -11.15
C GLU A 621 32.06 44.77 -11.09
N ARG A 622 32.42 45.23 -9.88
CA ARG A 622 33.57 46.11 -9.64
C ARG A 622 34.94 45.45 -9.70
N MET A 623 35.03 44.13 -9.57
CA MET A 623 36.29 43.39 -9.68
C MET A 623 36.58 43.08 -11.16
N GLU A 624 35.55 42.78 -11.95
CA GLU A 624 35.61 42.66 -13.41
C GLU A 624 36.03 44.00 -14.06
N ASP A 625 35.42 45.12 -13.65
CA ASP A 625 35.80 46.49 -14.06
C ASP A 625 37.28 46.87 -13.77
N LEU A 626 37.99 46.10 -12.94
CA LEU A 626 39.38 46.36 -12.55
C LEU A 626 40.41 45.48 -13.28
N GLU A 627 39.98 44.59 -14.19
CA GLU A 627 40.82 43.68 -15.00
C GLU A 627 41.87 42.88 -14.18
N LEU A 628 41.58 42.61 -12.90
CA LEU A 628 42.44 41.82 -12.01
C LEU A 628 42.12 40.32 -12.10
N ASN A 629 42.51 39.73 -13.24
CA ASN A 629 42.68 38.27 -13.40
C ASN A 629 44.12 37.84 -13.09
#